data_AF-A0A359M8I6-F1
#
_entry.id   AF-A0A359M8I6-F1
#
_cell.length_a   1.000
_cell.length_b   1.000
_cell.length_c   1.000
_cell.angle_alpha   90.00
_cell.angle_beta   90.00
_cell.angle_gamma   90.00
#
_symmetry.space_group_name_H-M   'P 1'
#
loop_
_entity.id
_entity.type
_entity.pdbx_description
1 polymer ?
#
loop_
_entity_poly.entity_id
_entity_poly.type
_entity_poly.pdbx_seq_one_letter_code
_entity_poly.pdbx_strand_id
1 'polypeptide(L)' 'LTTQPLLISFIVGLSLWITVFIAPILAILIPLTIKALKFDPAVASGPFITTIIDVTTLIIYFGLATLILGGV' A
#
# COMPACT_ATOMS: atom_id res chain seq x y z
N LEU A 1 -1.93 0.05 -23.92
CA LEU A 1 -1.80 0.76 -22.62
C LEU A 1 -2.53 2.10 -22.58
N THR A 2 -2.76 2.80 -23.71
CA THR A 2 -3.41 4.13 -23.74
C THR A 2 -4.88 4.15 -24.20
N THR A 3 -5.49 2.98 -24.47
CA THR A 3 -6.83 2.90 -25.07
C THR A 3 -7.97 3.19 -24.08
N GLN A 4 -7.70 3.19 -22.77
CA GLN A 4 -8.71 3.42 -21.71
C GLN A 4 -8.18 4.37 -20.62
N PRO A 5 -7.90 5.65 -20.95
CA PRO A 5 -7.27 6.59 -20.02
C PRO A 5 -8.12 6.85 -18.77
N LEU A 6 -9.45 6.89 -18.91
CA LEU A 6 -10.36 7.11 -17.78
C LEU A 6 -10.30 5.96 -16.76
N LEU A 7 -10.17 4.72 -17.25
CA LEU A 7 -10.17 3.53 -16.41
C LEU A 7 -8.85 3.42 -15.62
N ILE A 8 -7.73 3.77 -16.25
CA ILE A 8 -6.42 3.86 -15.58
C ILE A 8 -6.45 4.97 -14.52
N SER A 9 -6.92 6.18 -14.85
CA SER A 9 -7.04 7.27 -13.87
C SER A 9 -7.93 6.90 -12.68
N PHE A 10 -9.01 6.14 -12.92
CA PHE A 10 -9.86 5.62 -11.87
C PHE A 10 -9.12 4.62 -10.97
N ILE A 11 -8.39 3.66 -11.55
CA ILE A 11 -7.57 2.71 -10.79
C ILE A 11 -6.54 3.45 -9.92
N VAL A 12 -5.82 4.41 -10.49
CA VAL A 12 -4.82 5.21 -9.77
C VAL A 12 -5.50 5.97 -8.62
N GLY A 13 -6.60 6.69 -8.90
CA GLY A 13 -7.33 7.45 -7.89
C GLY A 13 -7.86 6.58 -6.75
N LEU A 14 -8.46 5.44 -7.07
CA LEU A 14 -8.96 4.49 -6.07
C LEU A 14 -7.82 3.87 -5.26
N SER A 15 -6.71 3.51 -5.91
CA SER A 15 -5.53 2.95 -5.23
C SER A 15 -4.94 3.93 -4.22
N LEU A 16 -4.85 5.22 -4.57
CA LEU A 16 -4.40 6.28 -3.68
C LEU A 16 -5.37 6.50 -2.52
N TRP A 17 -6.68 6.53 -2.79
CA TRP A 17 -7.69 6.71 -1.75
C TRP A 17 -7.62 5.60 -0.69
N ILE A 18 -7.54 4.34 -1.13
CA ILE A 18 -7.37 3.17 -0.26
C ILE A 18 -6.05 3.27 0.52
N THR A 19 -4.95 3.62 -0.17
CA THR A 19 -3.62 3.72 0.44
C THR A 19 -3.58 4.78 1.54
N VAL A 20 -4.13 5.97 1.30
CA VAL A 20 -4.18 7.06 2.29
C VAL A 20 -4.98 6.65 3.52
N PHE A 21 -6.03 5.87 3.35
CA PHE A 21 -6.82 5.35 4.48
C PHE A 21 -6.07 4.30 5.30
N ILE A 22 -5.34 3.39 4.64
CA ILE A 22 -4.66 2.26 5.29
C ILE A 22 -3.28 2.67 5.86
N ALA A 23 -2.59 3.64 5.28
CA ALA A 23 -1.22 4.01 5.66
C ALA A 23 -1.06 4.40 7.14
N PRO A 24 -1.94 5.23 7.76
CA PRO A 24 -1.86 5.53 9.19
C PRO A 24 -2.07 4.29 10.07
N ILE A 25 -2.94 3.37 9.63
CA ILE A 25 -3.21 2.12 10.33
C ILE A 25 -1.94 1.26 10.33
N LEU A 26 -1.29 1.10 9.17
CA LEU A 26 -0.02 0.37 9.06
C LEU A 26 1.10 1.02 9.86
N ALA A 27 1.20 2.34 9.85
CA ALA A 27 2.21 3.07 10.62
C ALA A 27 2.11 2.82 12.13
N ILE A 28 0.89 2.55 12.64
CA ILE A 28 0.66 2.18 14.04
C ILE A 28 0.85 0.67 14.25
N LEU A 29 0.31 -0.15 13.35
CA LEU A 29 0.34 -1.61 13.50
C LEU A 29 1.76 -2.18 13.40
N ILE A 30 2.61 -1.69 12.48
CA ILE A 30 3.94 -2.24 12.23
C ILE A 30 4.82 -2.22 13.52
N PRO A 31 5.00 -1.08 14.21
CA PRO A 31 5.75 -1.06 15.47
C PRO A 31 5.12 -1.91 16.58
N LEU A 32 3.78 -1.96 16.63
CA LEU A 32 3.06 -2.78 17.62
C LEU A 32 3.27 -4.28 17.37
N THR A 33 3.26 -4.72 16.11
CA THR A 33 3.53 -6.11 15.74
C THR A 33 4.98 -6.48 16.06
N ILE A 34 5.94 -5.59 15.76
CA ILE A 34 7.36 -5.78 16.12
C ILE A 34 7.52 -5.94 17.64
N LYS A 35 6.86 -5.08 18.42
CA LYS A 35 6.80 -5.20 19.89
C LYS A 35 6.21 -6.54 20.34
N ALA A 36 5.10 -6.96 19.74
CA ALA A 36 4.42 -8.20 20.08
C ALA A 36 5.29 -9.44 19.78
N LEU A 37 6.13 -9.36 18.75
CA LEU A 37 7.13 -10.37 18.40
C LEU A 37 8.40 -10.30 19.28
N LYS A 38 8.43 -9.43 20.31
CA LYS A 38 9.56 -9.20 21.24
C LYS A 38 10.81 -8.59 20.60
N PHE A 39 10.66 -7.94 19.44
CA PHE A 39 11.71 -7.11 18.84
C PHE A 39 11.58 -5.65 19.31
N ASP A 40 12.67 -4.90 19.23
CA ASP A 40 12.69 -3.48 19.60
C ASP A 40 11.88 -2.65 18.58
N PRO A 41 10.79 -1.96 18.95
CA PRO A 41 10.05 -1.11 18.03
C PRO A 41 10.89 -0.01 17.37
N ALA A 42 12.05 0.35 17.94
CA ALA A 42 12.98 1.29 17.33
C ALA A 42 13.56 0.79 16.00
N VAL A 43 13.57 -0.52 15.72
CA VAL A 43 13.94 -1.02 14.36
C VAL A 43 12.90 -0.66 13.31
N ALA A 44 11.65 -0.36 13.69
CA ALA A 44 10.63 0.21 12.82
C ALA A 44 10.88 1.72 12.57
N SER A 45 12.08 2.06 12.11
CA SER A 45 12.44 3.45 11.79
C SER A 45 11.51 4.03 10.71
N GLY A 46 11.42 5.35 10.64
CA GLY A 46 10.62 6.06 9.61
C GLY A 46 10.84 5.50 8.20
N PRO A 47 12.10 5.32 7.73
CA PRO A 47 12.38 4.73 6.42
C PRO A 47 11.85 3.30 6.22
N PHE A 48 11.83 2.47 7.28
CA PHE A 48 11.31 1.10 7.21
C PHE A 48 9.78 1.07 7.10
N ILE A 49 9.09 1.93 7.85
CA ILE A 49 7.62 2.03 7.76
C ILE A 49 7.23 2.50 6.36
N THR A 50 7.92 3.50 5.80
CA THR A 50 7.61 4.00 4.46
C THR A 50 7.85 2.96 3.37
N THR A 51 8.88 2.11 3.48
CA THR A 51 9.09 1.04 2.49
C THR A 51 7.98 -0.01 2.52
N ILE A 52 7.45 -0.36 3.70
CA ILE A 52 6.30 -1.27 3.81
C ILE A 52 5.05 -0.63 3.19
N ILE A 53 4.83 0.66 3.46
CA ILE A 53 3.71 1.40 2.85
C ILE A 53 3.84 1.44 1.33
N ASP A 54 5.04 1.67 0.79
CA ASP A 54 5.30 1.67 -0.66
C ASP A 54 4.99 0.31 -1.30
N VAL A 55 5.50 -0.78 -0.71
CA VAL A 55 5.20 -2.14 -1.19
C VAL A 55 3.70 -2.44 -1.12
N THR A 56 3.04 -2.05 -0.04
CA THR A 56 1.58 -2.22 0.11
C THR A 56 0.81 -1.44 -0.96
N THR A 57 1.23 -0.21 -1.25
CA THR A 57 0.63 0.65 -2.28
C THR A 57 0.76 0.01 -3.66
N LEU A 58 1.92 -0.56 -3.99
CA LEU A 58 2.12 -1.28 -5.25
C LEU A 58 1.23 -2.51 -5.35
N ILE A 59 1.09 -3.28 -4.28
CA ILE A 59 0.19 -4.44 -4.24
C ILE A 59 -1.27 -4.00 -4.49
N ILE A 60 -1.72 -2.91 -3.86
CA ILE A 60 -3.07 -2.37 -4.08
C ILE A 60 -3.23 -1.92 -5.53
N TYR A 61 -2.29 -1.13 -6.05
CA TYR A 61 -2.34 -0.60 -7.41
C TYR A 61 -2.37 -1.72 -8.46
N PHE A 62 -1.39 -2.64 -8.41
CA PHE A 62 -1.32 -3.74 -9.36
C PHE A 62 -2.47 -4.74 -9.18
N GLY A 63 -2.93 -4.98 -7.95
CA GLY A 63 -4.09 -5.82 -7.68
C GLY A 63 -5.37 -5.25 -8.29
N LEU A 64 -5.62 -3.94 -8.13
CA LEU A 64 -6.75 -3.26 -8.77
C LEU A 64 -6.62 -3.25 -10.30
N ALA A 65 -5.41 -3.00 -10.81
CA ALA A 65 -5.14 -3.05 -12.25
C ALA A 65 -5.43 -4.45 -12.80
N THR A 66 -4.96 -5.51 -12.14
CA THR A 66 -5.25 -6.89 -12.52
C THR A 66 -6.76 -7.19 -12.49
N LEU A 67 -7.46 -6.81 -11.42
CA LEU A 67 -8.88 -7.10 -11.27
C LEU A 67 -9.76 -6.38 -12.30
N ILE A 68 -9.43 -5.12 -12.62
CA ILE A 68 -10.29 -4.27 -13.45
C ILE A 68 -9.87 -4.29 -14.94
N LEU A 69 -8.57 -4.36 -15.23
CA LEU A 69 -8.08 -4.45 -16.62
C LEU A 69 -7.95 -5.89 -17.12
N GLY A 70 -8.18 -6.89 -16.26
CA GLY A 70 -8.04 -8.31 -16.61
C GLY A 70 -6.57 -8.75 -16.71
N GLY A 71 -5.71 -8.22 -15.84
CA GLY A 71 -4.29 -8.56 -15.78
C GLY A 71 -4.01 -9.89 -15.11
N VAL A 72 -4.61 -10.98 -15.61
CA VAL A 72 -4.18 -12.39 -15.67
C VAL A 72 -4.92 -13.03 -16.84
#